data_AF-A0A857FM84-F1
#
_entry.id   AF-A0A857FM84-F1
#
_cell.length_a   1.000
_cell.length_b   1.000
_cell.length_c   1.000
_cell.angle_alpha   90.00
_cell.angle_beta   90.00
_cell.angle_gamma   90.00
#
_symmetry.space_group_name_H-M   'P 1'
#
loop_
_entity.id
_entity.type
_entity.pdbx_description
1 polymer ?
#
loop_
_entity_poly.entity_id
_entity_poly.type
_entity_poly.pdbx_seq_one_letter_code
_entity_poly.pdbx_strand_id
1 'polypeptide(L)'
;MTRKLGCRPAQIRTGQPSISAMRGFCARQAPARLERSHIDPAPLLLGNDVLGDCTSAGIGNHIRATSALNGFQTDVTTPQAVAFYSRSTGYVTGNPGSDRGGVEVDVLTTALRGGYAVTNQTLFPLWGSADPGDLNGVRNIMAGLSAAYLGVQLADADLWEDETGALAPVWDTDTPAGHGDPNPNPANGHCLLGWDYTGTDDTDIVTLLTWGTTQRATWRWVRSRIMEAHALAWHQLMPATTLVPSQSDWEALVAANDAYLRGMA
;
A
#
# COMPACT_ATOMS: atom_id res chain seq x y z
N MET A 1 5.62 4.79 21.00
CA MET A 1 5.29 3.52 20.30
C MET A 1 6.34 3.34 19.22
N THR A 2 7.01 2.19 19.15
CA THR A 2 8.09 2.02 18.15
C THR A 2 7.48 1.82 16.76
N ARG A 3 8.01 2.53 15.77
CA ARG A 3 7.60 2.47 14.36
C ARG A 3 8.75 1.89 13.55
N LYS A 4 8.51 0.85 12.76
CA LYS A 4 9.53 0.25 11.90
C LYS A 4 9.28 0.56 10.44
N LEU A 5 10.37 0.78 9.74
CA LEU A 5 10.47 0.97 8.29
C LEU A 5 10.99 -0.32 7.66
N GLY A 6 10.87 -0.46 6.35
CA GLY A 6 11.34 -1.68 5.68
C GLY A 6 10.91 -1.83 4.23
N CYS A 7 10.38 -0.78 3.60
CA CYS A 7 10.26 -0.80 2.15
C CYS A 7 11.65 -0.53 1.58
N ARG A 8 12.11 -1.38 0.69
CA ARG A 8 13.36 -1.17 -0.03
C ARG A 8 13.12 -0.20 -1.19
N PRO A 9 14.18 0.37 -1.79
CA PRO A 9 14.02 1.22 -2.97
C PRO A 9 13.22 0.50 -4.06
N ALA A 10 12.34 1.24 -4.73
CA ALA A 10 11.49 0.72 -5.81
C ALA A 10 12.32 0.06 -6.89
N GLN A 11 11.81 -1.05 -7.43
CA GLN A 11 12.45 -1.79 -8.51
C GLN A 11 11.43 -2.24 -9.53
N ILE A 12 11.89 -2.43 -10.76
CA ILE A 12 11.08 -2.97 -11.86
C ILE A 12 11.59 -4.36 -12.19
N ARG A 13 10.68 -5.33 -12.34
CA ARG A 13 10.92 -6.66 -12.88
C ARG A 13 10.46 -6.68 -14.33
N THR A 14 11.22 -7.38 -15.17
CA THR A 14 10.81 -7.64 -16.56
C THR A 14 9.44 -8.31 -16.57
N GLY A 15 8.53 -7.78 -17.39
CA GLY A 15 7.19 -8.31 -17.56
C GLY A 15 6.25 -8.11 -16.38
N GLN A 16 6.62 -7.32 -15.35
CA GLN A 16 5.74 -7.14 -14.19
C GLN A 16 4.37 -6.58 -14.62
N PRO A 17 3.26 -7.03 -14.01
CA PRO A 17 1.93 -6.57 -14.40
C PRO A 17 1.82 -5.05 -14.22
N SER A 18 1.17 -4.39 -15.16
CA SER A 18 0.86 -2.95 -15.10
C SER A 18 -0.65 -2.74 -15.09
N ILE A 19 -1.12 -1.76 -14.32
CA ILE A 19 -2.53 -1.39 -14.35
C ILE A 19 -2.97 -0.86 -15.71
N SER A 20 -2.03 -0.42 -16.56
CA SER A 20 -2.32 0.03 -17.94
C SER A 20 -2.94 -1.06 -18.82
N ALA A 21 -2.86 -2.34 -18.42
CA ALA A 21 -3.63 -3.42 -19.02
C ALA A 21 -5.14 -3.17 -18.92
N MET A 22 -5.59 -2.56 -17.82
CA MET A 22 -6.98 -2.14 -17.58
C MET A 22 -7.25 -0.78 -18.22
N ARG A 23 -7.26 -0.73 -19.56
CA ARG A 23 -7.34 0.55 -20.30
C ARG A 23 -8.55 1.39 -19.94
N GLY A 24 -9.73 0.77 -19.77
CA GLY A 24 -10.95 1.49 -19.42
C GLY A 24 -10.88 2.08 -18.01
N PHE A 25 -10.33 1.29 -17.08
CA PHE A 25 -10.08 1.72 -15.71
C PHE A 25 -9.10 2.90 -15.64
N CYS A 26 -7.98 2.85 -16.36
CA CYS A 26 -6.97 3.92 -16.35
C CYS A 26 -7.44 5.20 -17.05
N ALA A 27 -8.26 5.08 -18.10
CA ALA A 27 -8.71 6.23 -18.88
C ALA A 27 -9.74 7.10 -18.15
N ARG A 28 -10.36 6.60 -17.08
CA ARG A 28 -11.41 7.34 -16.36
C ARG A 28 -10.80 8.45 -15.49
N GLN A 29 -11.55 9.54 -15.37
CA GLN A 29 -11.25 10.52 -14.33
C GLN A 29 -11.65 9.95 -12.98
N ALA A 30 -10.72 9.94 -12.03
CA ALA A 30 -11.03 9.54 -10.66
C ALA A 30 -12.02 10.54 -10.02
N PRO A 31 -12.83 10.11 -9.04
CA PRO A 31 -13.69 11.01 -8.29
C PRO A 31 -12.93 12.24 -7.77
N ALA A 32 -13.59 13.40 -7.74
CA ALA A 32 -12.99 14.61 -7.17
C ALA A 32 -12.74 14.46 -5.66
N ARG A 33 -13.49 13.59 -4.99
CA ARG A 33 -13.34 13.22 -3.58
C ARG A 33 -13.64 11.75 -3.39
N LEU A 34 -13.01 11.13 -2.40
CA LEU A 34 -13.30 9.78 -1.95
C LEU A 34 -13.53 9.84 -0.44
N GLU A 35 -14.81 9.93 -0.04
CA GLU A 35 -15.21 10.09 1.36
C GLU A 35 -15.45 8.73 2.02
N ARG A 36 -14.57 8.29 2.91
CA ARG A 36 -14.68 7.02 3.65
C ARG A 36 -14.60 7.19 5.16
N SER A 37 -14.78 8.41 5.66
CA SER A 37 -14.76 8.74 7.09
C SER A 37 -15.76 7.98 7.96
N HIS A 38 -16.81 7.39 7.35
CA HIS A 38 -17.80 6.55 8.02
C HIS A 38 -17.45 5.05 8.02
N ILE A 39 -16.32 4.66 7.40
CA ILE A 39 -15.84 3.29 7.28
C ILE A 39 -14.53 3.20 8.05
N ASP A 40 -14.48 2.37 9.08
CA ASP A 40 -13.25 2.09 9.81
C ASP A 40 -12.50 0.91 9.15
N PRO A 41 -11.35 1.15 8.48
CA PRO A 41 -10.52 0.09 7.95
C PRO A 41 -9.82 -0.74 9.05
N ALA A 42 -9.84 -0.26 10.31
CA ALA A 42 -9.26 -0.88 11.49
C ALA A 42 -7.86 -1.48 11.23
N PRO A 43 -6.89 -0.67 10.75
CA PRO A 43 -5.56 -1.15 10.43
C PRO A 43 -4.86 -1.70 11.68
N LEU A 44 -3.99 -2.68 11.49
CA LEU A 44 -3.21 -3.34 12.53
C LEU A 44 -1.72 -3.10 12.32
N LEU A 45 -0.93 -3.21 13.39
CA LEU A 45 0.53 -3.15 13.33
C LEU A 45 1.13 -4.34 12.58
N LEU A 46 0.57 -5.54 12.83
CA LEU A 46 0.99 -6.80 12.22
C LEU A 46 2.48 -7.16 12.37
N GLY A 47 3.17 -6.58 13.37
CA GLY A 47 4.61 -6.79 13.61
C GLY A 47 5.49 -5.61 13.24
N ASN A 48 4.92 -4.57 12.59
CA ASN A 48 5.64 -3.42 12.07
C ASN A 48 6.02 -2.34 13.12
N ASP A 49 5.95 -2.72 14.40
CA ASP A 49 6.56 -2.05 15.54
C ASP A 49 7.89 -2.70 15.98
N VAL A 50 8.13 -3.93 15.53
CA VAL A 50 9.32 -4.74 15.88
C VAL A 50 10.16 -5.10 14.65
N LEU A 51 9.52 -5.36 13.51
CA LEU A 51 10.15 -5.83 12.27
C LEU A 51 10.02 -4.80 11.14
N GLY A 52 10.95 -4.85 10.19
CA GLY A 52 10.87 -4.12 8.93
C GLY A 52 9.86 -4.69 7.92
N ASP A 53 8.73 -5.22 8.39
CA ASP A 53 7.76 -5.99 7.61
C ASP A 53 6.62 -5.14 7.02
N CYS A 54 6.77 -3.82 6.94
CA CYS A 54 5.75 -2.89 6.46
C CYS A 54 5.10 -3.31 5.12
N THR A 55 5.84 -3.97 4.22
CA THR A 55 5.32 -4.49 2.95
C THR A 55 4.37 -5.68 3.14
N SER A 56 4.67 -6.59 4.08
CA SER A 56 3.76 -7.67 4.48
C SER A 56 2.55 -7.14 5.25
N ALA A 57 2.79 -6.23 6.20
CA ALA A 57 1.73 -5.57 6.97
C ALA A 57 0.80 -4.76 6.05
N GLY A 58 1.34 -4.13 5.00
CA GLY A 58 0.59 -3.42 3.97
C GLY A 58 -0.40 -4.33 3.25
N ILE A 59 -0.01 -5.54 2.84
CA ILE A 59 -0.94 -6.50 2.21
C ILE A 59 -2.04 -6.92 3.20
N GLY A 60 -1.66 -7.25 4.44
CA GLY A 60 -2.63 -7.62 5.49
C GLY A 60 -3.65 -6.50 5.77
N ASN A 61 -3.20 -5.25 5.81
CA ASN A 61 -4.08 -4.09 5.99
C ASN A 61 -4.88 -3.76 4.72
N HIS A 62 -4.39 -4.08 3.52
CA HIS A 62 -5.15 -3.89 2.27
C HIS A 62 -6.34 -4.86 2.20
N ILE A 63 -6.14 -6.10 2.66
CA ILE A 63 -7.20 -7.09 2.87
C ILE A 63 -8.27 -6.53 3.83
N ARG A 64 -7.86 -6.03 5.00
CA ARG A 64 -8.77 -5.46 6.01
C ARG A 64 -9.53 -4.25 5.48
N ALA A 65 -8.84 -3.34 4.79
CA ALA A 65 -9.43 -2.18 4.14
C ALA A 65 -10.47 -2.59 3.09
N THR A 66 -10.19 -3.61 2.26
CA THR A 66 -11.14 -4.14 1.28
C THR A 66 -12.36 -4.77 1.96
N SER A 67 -12.17 -5.54 3.03
CA SER A 67 -13.27 -6.12 3.81
C SER A 67 -14.14 -5.05 4.47
N ALA A 68 -13.54 -3.97 4.98
CA ALA A 68 -14.25 -2.86 5.61
C ALA A 68 -15.24 -2.19 4.65
N LEU A 69 -14.89 -2.08 3.36
CA LEU A 69 -15.79 -1.56 2.32
C LEU A 69 -17.05 -2.43 2.12
N ASN A 70 -17.02 -3.68 2.59
CA ASN A 70 -18.15 -4.61 2.56
C ASN A 70 -18.85 -4.74 3.93
N GLY A 71 -18.52 -3.90 4.90
CA GLY A 71 -19.15 -3.90 6.22
C GLY A 71 -18.72 -5.04 7.14
N PHE A 72 -17.57 -5.68 6.87
CA PHE A 72 -16.98 -6.70 7.76
C PHE A 72 -15.47 -6.49 7.92
N GLN A 73 -14.84 -7.29 8.78
CA GLN A 73 -13.40 -7.26 9.00
C GLN A 73 -12.80 -8.65 8.81
N THR A 74 -11.75 -8.76 7.98
CA THR A 74 -10.99 -10.00 7.87
C THR A 74 -9.98 -10.07 9.01
N ASP A 75 -9.99 -11.18 9.73
CA ASP A 75 -9.04 -11.43 10.80
C ASP A 75 -7.67 -11.80 10.21
N VAL A 76 -6.68 -10.95 10.52
CA VAL A 76 -5.28 -11.07 10.11
C VAL A 76 -4.44 -10.96 11.37
N THR A 77 -3.67 -11.99 11.66
CA THR A 77 -2.86 -12.07 12.88
C THR A 77 -1.40 -11.70 12.59
N THR A 78 -0.69 -11.18 13.59
CA THR A 78 0.76 -10.92 13.48
C THR A 78 1.56 -12.15 13.03
N PRO A 79 1.33 -13.38 13.55
CA PRO A 79 2.04 -14.57 13.04
C PRO A 79 1.83 -14.84 11.55
N GLN A 80 0.63 -14.58 11.00
CA GLN A 80 0.37 -14.72 9.57
C GLN A 80 1.16 -13.68 8.74
N ALA A 81 1.19 -12.43 9.20
CA ALA A 81 1.97 -11.38 8.55
C ALA A 81 3.47 -11.64 8.60
N VAL A 82 3.99 -12.09 9.74
CA VAL A 82 5.40 -12.46 9.89
C VAL A 82 5.75 -13.68 9.03
N ALA A 83 4.87 -14.70 8.96
CA ALA A 83 5.10 -15.86 8.10
C ALA A 83 5.11 -15.48 6.61
N PHE A 84 4.24 -14.56 6.19
CA PHE A 84 4.27 -14.01 4.84
C PHE A 84 5.54 -13.19 4.59
N TYR A 85 5.97 -12.37 5.56
CA TYR A 85 7.19 -11.59 5.47
C TYR A 85 8.41 -12.50 5.29
N SER A 86 8.56 -13.53 6.14
CA SER A 86 9.60 -14.55 5.98
C SER A 86 9.62 -15.19 4.60
N ARG A 87 8.45 -15.55 4.06
CA ARG A 87 8.35 -16.15 2.72
C ARG A 87 8.74 -15.20 1.60
N SER A 88 8.37 -13.92 1.72
CA SER A 88 8.54 -12.93 0.65
C SER A 88 9.91 -12.25 0.65
N THR A 89 10.59 -12.18 1.79
CA THR A 89 11.86 -11.44 1.94
C THR A 89 13.04 -12.31 2.35
N GLY A 90 12.79 -13.54 2.80
CA GLY A 90 13.80 -14.41 3.38
C GLY A 90 14.12 -14.10 4.85
N TYR A 91 13.32 -13.26 5.53
CA TYR A 91 13.44 -13.04 6.96
C TYR A 91 13.35 -14.37 7.74
N VAL A 92 14.28 -14.59 8.67
CA VAL A 92 14.34 -15.75 9.55
C VAL A 92 13.89 -15.33 10.94
N THR A 93 12.76 -15.87 11.40
CA THR A 93 12.20 -15.56 12.72
C THR A 93 13.22 -15.73 13.84
N GLY A 94 13.37 -14.71 14.68
CA GLY A 94 14.33 -14.71 15.78
C GLY A 94 15.77 -14.34 15.39
N ASN A 95 16.04 -14.06 14.12
CA ASN A 95 17.34 -13.56 13.66
C ASN A 95 17.23 -12.11 13.13
N PRO A 96 17.51 -11.09 13.97
CA PRO A 96 17.45 -9.69 13.56
C PRO A 96 18.36 -9.35 12.36
N GLY A 97 19.48 -10.06 12.17
CA GLY A 97 20.39 -9.82 11.03
C GLY A 97 19.82 -10.22 9.67
N SER A 98 18.70 -10.95 9.65
CA SER A 98 17.95 -11.29 8.45
C SER A 98 16.82 -10.30 8.14
N ASP A 99 16.52 -9.36 9.04
CA ASP A 99 15.51 -8.33 8.83
C ASP A 99 16.06 -7.23 7.93
N ARG A 100 15.65 -7.24 6.65
CA ARG A 100 16.20 -6.37 5.60
C ARG A 100 15.13 -5.63 4.80
N GLY A 101 13.89 -5.71 5.24
CA GLY A 101 12.75 -5.18 4.50
C GLY A 101 12.41 -5.98 3.24
N GLY A 102 11.43 -5.49 2.49
CA GLY A 102 10.96 -6.09 1.25
C GLY A 102 11.04 -5.14 0.07
N VAL A 103 11.33 -5.68 -1.12
CA VAL A 103 11.06 -4.99 -2.40
C VAL A 103 9.60 -5.28 -2.75
N GLU A 104 8.79 -4.25 -2.94
CA GLU A 104 7.33 -4.41 -3.06
C GLU A 104 6.92 -5.32 -4.21
N VAL A 105 7.53 -5.16 -5.39
CA VAL A 105 7.21 -6.03 -6.54
C VAL A 105 7.52 -7.51 -6.29
N ASP A 106 8.54 -7.86 -5.48
CA ASP A 106 8.83 -9.25 -5.10
C ASP A 106 7.83 -9.77 -4.05
N VAL A 107 7.43 -8.90 -3.13
CA VAL A 107 6.39 -9.15 -2.12
C VAL A 107 5.04 -9.41 -2.78
N LEU A 108 4.62 -8.55 -3.71
CA LEU A 108 3.39 -8.69 -4.49
C LEU A 108 3.44 -9.93 -5.39
N THR A 109 4.59 -10.23 -6.01
CA THR A 109 4.78 -11.47 -6.77
C THR A 109 4.64 -12.72 -5.90
N THR A 110 5.15 -12.67 -4.67
CA THR A 110 4.97 -13.76 -3.69
C THR A 110 3.51 -13.94 -3.32
N ALA A 111 2.76 -12.85 -3.12
CA ALA A 111 1.33 -12.89 -2.87
C ALA A 111 0.54 -13.43 -4.07
N LEU A 112 0.88 -13.02 -5.28
CA LEU A 112 0.25 -13.53 -6.51
C LEU A 112 0.40 -15.06 -6.63
N ARG A 113 1.60 -15.60 -6.32
CA ARG A 113 1.89 -17.04 -6.47
C ARG A 113 1.33 -17.89 -5.35
N GLY A 114 1.49 -17.45 -4.10
CA GLY A 114 1.23 -18.27 -2.91
C GLY A 114 0.09 -17.78 -2.04
N GLY A 115 -0.53 -16.67 -2.41
CA GLY A 115 -1.55 -15.98 -1.61
C GLY A 115 -1.01 -15.39 -0.30
N TYR A 116 -1.92 -14.79 0.45
CA TYR A 116 -1.73 -14.30 1.80
C TYR A 116 -2.68 -15.07 2.73
N ALA A 117 -2.11 -15.78 3.69
CA ALA A 117 -2.89 -16.57 4.64
C ALA A 117 -3.57 -15.64 5.64
N VAL A 118 -4.87 -15.83 5.85
CA VAL A 118 -5.67 -15.16 6.88
C VAL A 118 -6.38 -16.22 7.70
N THR A 119 -7.10 -15.83 8.75
CA THR A 119 -7.81 -16.82 9.57
C THR A 119 -8.80 -17.62 8.70
N ASN A 120 -8.64 -18.95 8.71
CA ASN A 120 -9.45 -19.95 8.00
C ASN A 120 -9.38 -19.98 6.46
N GLN A 121 -8.55 -19.17 5.80
CA GLN A 121 -8.43 -19.20 4.32
C GLN A 121 -7.13 -18.56 3.81
N THR A 122 -6.91 -18.66 2.51
CA THR A 122 -5.85 -17.93 1.80
C THR A 122 -6.47 -17.04 0.73
N LEU A 123 -6.03 -15.78 0.66
CA LEU A 123 -6.47 -14.81 -0.32
C LEU A 123 -5.40 -14.60 -1.38
N PHE A 124 -5.81 -14.47 -2.65
CA PHE A 124 -4.91 -14.36 -3.79
C PHE A 124 -5.19 -13.03 -4.51
N PRO A 125 -4.26 -12.05 -4.45
CA PRO A 125 -4.42 -10.82 -5.20
C PRO A 125 -3.97 -11.03 -6.65
N LEU A 126 -4.69 -10.41 -7.57
CA LEU A 126 -4.04 -9.89 -8.77
C LEU A 126 -3.38 -8.56 -8.40
N TRP A 127 -2.30 -8.20 -9.07
CA TRP A 127 -1.70 -6.88 -8.85
C TRP A 127 -1.25 -6.24 -10.15
N GLY A 128 -0.92 -4.96 -10.09
CA GLY A 128 -0.26 -4.26 -11.17
C GLY A 128 0.32 -2.93 -10.73
N SER A 129 1.45 -2.55 -11.31
CA SER A 129 2.07 -1.25 -11.04
C SER A 129 1.42 -0.13 -11.83
N ALA A 130 1.35 1.03 -11.19
CA ALA A 130 0.97 2.30 -11.78
C ALA A 130 2.18 3.23 -11.86
N ASP A 131 2.09 4.22 -12.73
CA ASP A 131 3.03 5.34 -12.69
C ASP A 131 2.77 6.14 -11.39
N PRO A 132 3.73 6.23 -10.45
CA PRO A 132 3.55 6.99 -9.22
C PRO A 132 3.37 8.51 -9.47
N GLY A 133 3.77 9.02 -10.64
CA GLY A 133 3.51 10.39 -11.07
C GLY A 133 2.08 10.63 -11.58
N ASP A 134 1.37 9.58 -11.99
CA ASP A 134 -0.03 9.67 -12.40
C ASP A 134 -0.96 9.59 -11.19
N LEU A 135 -1.14 10.72 -10.51
CA LEU A 135 -2.04 10.81 -9.36
C LEU A 135 -3.51 10.54 -9.71
N ASN A 136 -3.94 10.65 -10.98
CA ASN A 136 -5.27 10.22 -11.37
C ASN A 136 -5.38 8.69 -11.35
N GLY A 137 -4.35 8.00 -11.87
CA GLY A 137 -4.18 6.56 -11.74
C GLY A 137 -4.20 6.09 -10.28
N VAL A 138 -3.41 6.71 -9.41
CA VAL A 138 -3.39 6.40 -7.96
C VAL A 138 -4.79 6.57 -7.34
N ARG A 139 -5.47 7.68 -7.61
CA ARG A 139 -6.84 7.92 -7.13
C ARG A 139 -7.85 6.90 -7.67
N ASN A 140 -7.68 6.46 -8.93
CA ASN A 140 -8.50 5.39 -9.52
C ASN A 140 -8.31 4.06 -8.78
N ILE A 141 -7.07 3.71 -8.41
CA ILE A 141 -6.77 2.53 -7.58
C ILE A 141 -7.48 2.63 -6.23
N MET A 142 -7.33 3.75 -5.51
CA MET A 142 -8.00 3.94 -4.22
C MET A 142 -9.52 3.79 -4.33
N ALA A 143 -10.12 4.41 -5.36
CA ALA A 143 -11.57 4.40 -5.55
C ALA A 143 -12.12 3.04 -6.00
N GLY A 144 -11.43 2.35 -6.92
CA GLY A 144 -11.95 1.15 -7.58
C GLY A 144 -11.35 -0.18 -7.13
N LEU A 145 -10.19 -0.17 -6.48
CA LEU A 145 -9.43 -1.33 -6.03
C LEU A 145 -9.13 -1.25 -4.52
N SER A 146 -10.04 -0.60 -3.79
CA SER A 146 -10.04 -0.40 -2.33
C SER A 146 -8.99 0.53 -1.76
N ALA A 147 -7.72 0.35 -2.08
CA ALA A 147 -6.63 1.20 -1.57
C ALA A 147 -5.44 1.13 -2.53
N ALA A 148 -4.68 2.22 -2.62
CA ALA A 148 -3.40 2.21 -3.32
C ALA A 148 -2.32 1.67 -2.38
N TYR A 149 -1.56 0.66 -2.82
CA TYR A 149 -0.42 0.13 -2.08
C TYR A 149 0.83 0.92 -2.53
N LEU A 150 1.47 1.62 -1.60
CA LEU A 150 2.45 2.66 -1.90
C LEU A 150 3.78 2.38 -1.20
N GLY A 151 4.86 2.41 -1.97
CA GLY A 151 6.22 2.53 -1.46
C GLY A 151 6.64 3.99 -1.44
N VAL A 152 7.09 4.50 -0.28
CA VAL A 152 7.55 5.89 -0.11
C VAL A 152 8.93 5.98 0.51
N GLN A 153 9.63 7.09 0.29
CA GLN A 153 10.82 7.50 1.04
C GLN A 153 10.43 8.62 2.00
N LEU A 154 10.23 8.29 3.28
CA LEU A 154 9.95 9.31 4.28
C LEU A 154 11.17 10.23 4.44
N ALA A 155 10.93 11.50 4.66
CA ALA A 155 11.96 12.43 5.13
C ALA A 155 12.22 12.22 6.63
N ASP A 156 13.35 12.70 7.13
CA ASP A 156 13.60 12.68 8.57
C ASP A 156 12.55 13.53 9.31
N ALA A 157 12.11 14.63 8.69
CA ALA A 157 11.04 15.48 9.21
C ALA A 157 9.67 14.78 9.33
N ASP A 158 9.40 13.76 8.51
CA ASP A 158 8.14 12.99 8.58
C ASP A 158 8.12 12.05 9.81
N LEU A 159 9.30 11.68 10.30
CA LEU A 159 9.52 10.80 11.45
C LEU A 159 9.69 11.58 12.76
N TRP A 160 9.60 12.91 12.72
CA TRP A 160 9.63 13.73 13.92
C TRP A 160 8.46 13.38 14.84
N GLU A 161 8.78 13.25 16.12
CA GLU A 161 7.81 13.01 17.19
C GLU A 161 7.86 14.14 18.22
N ASP A 162 6.70 14.51 18.74
CA ASP A 162 6.60 15.42 19.87
C ASP A 162 7.04 14.75 21.19
N GLU A 163 6.97 15.50 22.30
CA GLU A 163 7.34 15.01 23.64
C GLU A 163 6.51 13.81 24.11
N THR A 164 5.36 13.55 23.47
CA THR A 164 4.47 12.42 23.76
C THR A 164 4.72 11.21 22.85
N GLY A 165 5.62 11.33 21.87
CA GLY A 165 5.88 10.29 20.86
C GLY A 165 4.88 10.30 19.70
N ALA A 166 4.13 11.39 19.52
CA ALA A 166 3.16 11.55 18.44
C ALA A 166 3.82 12.18 17.20
N LEU A 167 3.51 11.63 16.03
CA LEU A 167 3.91 12.23 14.75
C LEU A 167 3.15 13.53 14.51
N ALA A 168 3.65 14.33 13.57
CA ALA A 168 2.91 15.48 13.07
C ALA A 168 1.49 15.08 12.61
N PRO A 169 0.44 15.84 12.97
CA PRO A 169 -0.94 15.47 12.68
C PRO A 169 -1.27 15.43 11.17
N VAL A 170 -0.50 16.17 10.37
CA VAL A 170 -0.53 16.14 8.91
C VAL A 170 0.91 16.12 8.42
N TRP A 171 1.24 15.16 7.58
CA TRP A 171 2.47 15.14 6.82
C TRP A 171 2.36 16.06 5.62
N ASP A 172 3.35 16.95 5.48
CA ASP A 172 3.38 17.96 4.44
C ASP A 172 4.83 18.22 3.97
N THR A 173 5.01 18.81 2.79
CA THR A 173 6.35 19.22 2.33
C THR A 173 6.86 20.49 3.03
N ASP A 174 5.95 21.26 3.62
CA ASP A 174 6.27 22.44 4.42
C ASP A 174 6.32 22.05 5.90
N THR A 175 7.50 21.63 6.36
CA THR A 175 7.71 21.14 7.73
C THR A 175 8.40 22.21 8.59
N PRO A 176 8.04 22.35 9.88
CA PRO A 176 8.68 23.31 10.77
C PRO A 176 10.19 23.11 10.89
N ALA A 177 10.91 24.22 11.08
CA ALA A 177 12.34 24.18 11.37
C ALA A 177 12.59 23.39 12.65
N GLY A 178 13.55 22.46 12.61
CA GLY A 178 13.89 21.59 13.73
C GLY A 178 13.21 20.21 13.72
N HIS A 179 12.28 19.95 12.79
CA HIS A 179 11.69 18.61 12.65
C HIS A 179 12.64 17.61 11.97
N GLY A 180 13.69 18.08 11.30
CA GLY A 180 14.65 17.23 10.58
C GLY A 180 14.83 17.71 9.15
N ASP A 181 15.60 16.96 8.35
CA ASP A 181 15.71 17.21 6.91
C ASP A 181 14.34 16.93 6.24
N PRO A 182 13.76 17.89 5.51
CA PRO A 182 12.49 17.70 4.80
C PRO A 182 12.61 16.93 3.48
N ASN A 183 13.82 16.61 3.02
CA ASN A 183 14.04 15.87 1.78
C ASN A 183 13.81 14.35 1.97
N PRO A 184 13.29 13.65 0.95
CA PRO A 184 13.14 12.19 1.01
C PRO A 184 14.46 11.51 1.37
N ASN A 185 14.44 10.63 2.38
CA ASN A 185 15.61 9.91 2.83
C ASN A 185 15.56 8.45 2.29
N PRO A 186 16.52 8.02 1.45
CA PRO A 186 16.56 6.66 0.92
C PRO A 186 16.67 5.56 1.99
N ALA A 187 17.12 5.89 3.20
CA ALA A 187 17.17 4.97 4.34
C ALA A 187 15.81 4.78 5.02
N ASN A 188 14.85 5.68 4.77
CA ASN A 188 13.56 5.71 5.44
C ASN A 188 12.42 5.17 4.55
N GLY A 189 12.68 4.09 3.82
CA GLY A 189 11.70 3.48 2.95
C GLY A 189 10.55 2.82 3.73
N HIS A 190 9.31 3.19 3.40
CA HIS A 190 8.12 2.68 4.08
C HIS A 190 6.99 2.29 3.12
N CYS A 191 6.22 1.26 3.47
CA CYS A 191 5.02 0.86 2.76
C CYS A 191 3.79 1.41 3.49
N LEU A 192 2.88 2.02 2.72
CA LEU A 192 1.65 2.66 3.19
C LEU A 192 0.47 2.25 2.30
N LEU A 193 -0.75 2.48 2.78
CA LEU A 193 -1.93 2.38 1.93
C LEU A 193 -2.62 3.73 1.78
N GLY A 194 -2.83 4.20 0.56
CA GLY A 194 -3.74 5.30 0.28
C GLY A 194 -5.19 4.83 0.42
N TRP A 195 -5.92 5.38 1.40
CA TRP A 195 -7.28 4.97 1.74
C TRP A 195 -8.37 5.87 1.17
N ASP A 196 -8.30 7.17 1.46
CA ASP A 196 -9.34 8.13 1.09
C ASP A 196 -8.73 9.53 0.86
N TYR A 197 -9.52 10.47 0.32
CA TYR A 197 -9.06 11.83 0.07
C TYR A 197 -10.19 12.85 -0.02
N THR A 198 -9.92 14.08 0.43
CA THR A 198 -10.89 15.19 0.52
C THR A 198 -10.97 16.04 -0.75
N GLY A 199 -10.08 15.81 -1.71
CA GLY A 199 -9.94 16.59 -2.93
C GLY A 199 -8.72 16.14 -3.76
N THR A 200 -8.36 16.91 -4.78
CA THR A 200 -7.28 16.56 -5.73
C THR A 200 -6.19 17.63 -5.84
N ASP A 201 -6.34 18.76 -5.15
CA ASP A 201 -5.35 19.82 -5.14
C ASP A 201 -4.18 19.44 -4.22
N ASP A 202 -3.02 20.07 -4.43
CA ASP A 202 -1.78 19.71 -3.73
C ASP A 202 -1.90 19.80 -2.19
N THR A 203 -2.76 20.68 -1.66
CA THR A 203 -3.01 20.83 -0.21
C THR A 203 -4.19 20.00 0.30
N ASP A 204 -4.94 19.35 -0.59
CA ASP A 204 -6.01 18.46 -0.16
C ASP A 204 -5.44 17.24 0.54
N ILE A 205 -6.25 16.68 1.44
CA ILE A 205 -5.81 15.67 2.39
C ILE A 205 -6.06 14.28 1.82
N VAL A 206 -5.05 13.43 1.98
CA VAL A 206 -5.06 11.99 1.78
C VAL A 206 -4.97 11.31 3.15
N THR A 207 -5.83 10.35 3.40
CA THR A 207 -5.69 9.46 4.56
C THR A 207 -4.88 8.23 4.16
N LEU A 208 -3.85 7.95 4.93
CA LEU A 208 -2.93 6.83 4.76
C LEU A 208 -3.15 5.82 5.88
N LEU A 209 -3.11 4.53 5.58
CA LEU A 209 -3.10 3.46 6.60
C LEU A 209 -1.67 3.02 6.85
N THR A 210 -1.23 3.11 8.11
CA THR A 210 0.12 2.73 8.51
C THR A 210 0.23 2.52 10.02
N TRP A 211 1.15 1.68 10.47
CA TRP A 211 1.42 1.41 11.89
C TRP A 211 0.18 1.20 12.77
N GLY A 212 -0.79 0.43 12.28
CA GLY A 212 -2.02 0.14 13.03
C GLY A 212 -2.93 1.34 13.26
N THR A 213 -2.76 2.42 12.51
CA THR A 213 -3.59 3.63 12.61
C THR A 213 -3.74 4.31 11.23
N THR A 214 -4.36 5.48 11.23
CA THR A 214 -4.39 6.38 10.09
C THR A 214 -3.41 7.53 10.28
N GLN A 215 -2.82 8.01 9.18
CA GLN A 215 -1.99 9.20 9.12
C GLN A 215 -2.49 10.09 8.00
N ARG A 216 -2.58 11.39 8.25
CA ARG A 216 -3.00 12.36 7.23
C ARG A 216 -1.77 12.91 6.53
N ALA A 217 -1.89 13.12 5.22
CA ALA A 217 -0.89 13.78 4.41
C ALA A 217 -1.54 14.67 3.35
N THR A 218 -0.80 15.63 2.80
CA THR A 218 -1.21 16.39 1.62
C THR A 218 -0.88 15.64 0.32
N TRP A 219 -1.56 15.93 -0.79
CA TRP A 219 -1.17 15.38 -2.10
C TRP A 219 0.24 15.81 -2.52
N ARG A 220 0.69 17.02 -2.17
CA ARG A 220 2.08 17.46 -2.43
C ARG A 220 3.09 16.60 -1.67
N TRP A 221 2.76 16.19 -0.45
CA TRP A 221 3.58 15.23 0.29
C TRP A 221 3.62 13.87 -0.40
N VAL A 222 2.46 13.32 -0.79
CA VAL A 222 2.40 12.03 -1.51
C VAL A 222 3.27 12.08 -2.76
N ARG A 223 3.10 13.11 -3.59
CA ARG A 223 3.91 13.34 -4.81
C ARG A 223 5.40 13.42 -4.52
N SER A 224 5.79 14.06 -3.40
CA SER A 224 7.18 14.25 -3.04
C SER A 224 7.86 12.98 -2.49
N ARG A 225 7.09 12.03 -1.95
CA ARG A 225 7.63 10.88 -1.21
C ARG A 225 7.48 9.56 -1.93
N ILE A 226 6.51 9.47 -2.85
CA ILE A 226 6.19 8.23 -3.55
C ILE A 226 7.35 7.76 -4.45
N MET A 227 7.73 6.49 -4.28
CA MET A 227 8.66 5.79 -5.16
C MET A 227 7.93 4.87 -6.14
N GLU A 228 6.86 4.24 -5.68
CA GLU A 228 6.09 3.25 -6.43
C GLU A 228 4.63 3.20 -5.96
N ALA A 229 3.73 2.88 -6.88
CA ALA A 229 2.30 2.69 -6.64
C ALA A 229 1.83 1.39 -7.27
N HIS A 230 1.06 0.61 -6.51
CA HIS A 230 0.52 -0.66 -6.96
C HIS A 230 -0.96 -0.79 -6.64
N ALA A 231 -1.67 -1.44 -7.55
CA ALA A 231 -3.01 -1.93 -7.36
C ALA A 231 -2.97 -3.36 -6.86
N LEU A 232 -3.82 -3.69 -5.88
CA LEU A 232 -4.13 -5.06 -5.48
C LEU A 232 -5.64 -5.28 -5.68
N ALA A 233 -5.99 -6.36 -6.35
CA ALA A 233 -7.36 -6.68 -6.69
C ALA A 233 -7.71 -8.07 -6.15
N TRP A 234 -8.64 -8.10 -5.19
CA TRP A 234 -9.05 -9.30 -4.47
C TRP A 234 -10.41 -9.76 -4.98
N HIS A 235 -10.44 -10.67 -5.97
CA HIS A 235 -11.72 -11.22 -6.45
C HIS A 235 -12.56 -11.83 -5.30
N GLN A 236 -11.88 -12.33 -4.27
CA GLN A 236 -12.50 -12.95 -3.10
C GLN A 236 -13.18 -11.95 -2.14
N LEU A 237 -12.88 -10.65 -2.24
CA LEU A 237 -13.34 -9.64 -1.26
C LEU A 237 -13.95 -8.39 -1.88
N MET A 238 -13.58 -8.03 -3.12
CA MET A 238 -13.95 -6.73 -3.67
C MET A 238 -15.48 -6.58 -3.82
N PRO A 239 -16.04 -5.43 -3.39
CA PRO A 239 -17.47 -5.17 -3.52
C PRO A 239 -17.85 -4.98 -4.98
N ALA A 240 -19.06 -5.40 -5.37
CA ALA A 240 -19.63 -5.05 -6.66
C ALA A 240 -20.10 -3.59 -6.64
N THR A 241 -19.27 -2.64 -7.09
CA THR A 241 -19.62 -1.21 -7.21
C THR A 241 -19.41 -0.72 -8.64
N THR A 242 -19.98 0.43 -9.00
CA THR A 242 -19.77 1.04 -10.33
C THR A 242 -18.36 1.57 -10.54
N LEU A 243 -17.54 1.61 -9.48
CA LEU A 243 -16.16 2.09 -9.53
C LEU A 243 -15.15 0.94 -9.64
N VAL A 244 -15.56 -0.32 -9.59
CA VAL A 244 -14.65 -1.44 -9.84
C VAL A 244 -14.30 -1.54 -11.34
N PRO A 245 -13.19 -2.21 -11.70
CA PRO A 245 -12.87 -2.46 -13.10
C PRO A 245 -14.02 -3.16 -13.84
N SER A 246 -14.19 -2.87 -15.12
CA SER A 246 -15.11 -3.63 -15.97
C SER A 246 -14.69 -5.10 -16.07
N GLN A 247 -15.58 -5.99 -16.53
CA GLN A 247 -15.20 -7.38 -16.79
C GLN A 247 -14.01 -7.47 -17.75
N SER A 248 -13.99 -6.66 -18.82
CA SER A 248 -12.87 -6.62 -19.76
C SER A 248 -11.58 -6.12 -19.13
N ASP A 249 -11.64 -5.15 -18.21
CA ASP A 249 -10.46 -4.71 -17.46
C ASP A 249 -9.97 -5.84 -16.54
N TRP A 250 -10.88 -6.54 -15.86
CA TRP A 250 -10.54 -7.67 -15.01
C TRP A 250 -9.83 -8.79 -15.79
N GLU A 251 -10.40 -9.18 -16.93
CA GLU A 251 -9.81 -10.19 -17.83
C GLU A 251 -8.42 -9.76 -18.33
N ALA A 252 -8.23 -8.48 -18.62
CA ALA A 252 -6.93 -7.94 -18.99
C ALA A 252 -5.90 -8.00 -17.84
N LEU A 253 -6.31 -7.69 -16.60
CA LEU A 253 -5.46 -7.80 -15.43
C LEU A 253 -5.08 -9.25 -15.15
N VAL A 254 -6.03 -10.19 -15.27
CA VAL A 254 -5.78 -11.63 -15.18
C VAL A 254 -4.75 -12.05 -16.23
N ALA A 255 -4.95 -11.69 -17.50
CA ALA A 255 -4.04 -12.04 -18.58
C ALA A 255 -2.63 -11.50 -18.36
N ALA A 256 -2.49 -10.27 -17.86
CA ALA A 256 -1.20 -9.67 -17.55
C ALA A 256 -0.46 -10.41 -16.42
N ASN A 257 -1.17 -10.75 -15.33
CA ASN A 257 -0.60 -11.50 -14.21
C ASN A 257 -0.21 -12.93 -14.63
N ASP A 258 -1.03 -13.59 -15.44
CA ASP A 258 -0.75 -14.93 -15.94
C ASP A 258 0.44 -14.95 -16.92
N ALA A 259 0.54 -13.97 -17.82
CA ALA A 259 1.69 -13.80 -18.70
C ALA A 259 2.99 -13.59 -17.88
N TYR A 260 2.92 -12.77 -16.84
CA TYR A 260 4.05 -12.54 -15.94
C TYR A 260 4.49 -13.82 -15.21
N LEU A 261 3.55 -14.59 -14.66
CA LEU A 261 3.86 -15.85 -13.98
C LEU A 261 4.48 -16.90 -14.92
N ARG A 262 4.08 -16.89 -16.19
CA ARG A 262 4.64 -17.77 -17.23
C ARG A 262 5.98 -17.28 -17.81
N GLY A 263 6.46 -16.08 -17.43
CA GLY A 263 7.67 -15.47 -17.98
C GLY A 263 7.52 -15.09 -19.46
N MET A 264 6.29 -14.78 -19.89
CA MET A 264 5.93 -14.48 -21.29
C MET A 264 5.69 -12.98 -21.55
N ALA A 265 5.92 -12.13 -20.53
CA ALA A 265 5.67 -10.69 -20.55
C ALA A 265 6.93 -9.86 -20.77
#